data_AF-A0AAE1A883-F1
#
_entry.id   AF-A0AAE1A883-F1
#
_cell.length_a   1.000
_cell.length_b   1.000
_cell.length_c   1.000
_cell.angle_alpha   90.00
_cell.angle_beta   90.00
_cell.angle_gamma   90.00
#
_symmetry.space_group_name_H-M   'P 1'
#
loop_
_entity.id
_entity.type
_entity.pdbx_description
1 polymer ?
#
loop_
_entity_poly.entity_id
_entity_poly.type
_entity_poly.pdbx_seq_one_letter_code
_entity_poly.pdbx_strand_id
1 'polypeptide(L)'
;MTFKSVVSECRQKVMDIFFLLDSSNSIWIEYYKEMLQFVRDVVKRLDIGDTSLSATTTRLVLWPPLRLNRSHSQSEVLDSINLTNLPYRTGNRTNTHLRYVRENVEFRSCVTKVMVVVSDGGSSQQDSTAREAQLAHDEDFNVFVVGVGHYREESGMRAIASKPNDRFIFNTPELSKVASILPGRACSLSTIFLGCISSATPSLDLDVD
;
A
#
# COMPACT_ATOMS: atom_id res chain seq x y z
N MET A 1 13.99 10.24 23.82
CA MET A 1 12.56 10.16 23.44
C MET A 1 12.44 10.68 22.01
N THR A 2 12.32 9.77 21.03
CA THR A 2 12.20 10.17 19.63
C THR A 2 10.73 10.36 19.34
N PHE A 3 10.29 11.60 19.11
CA PHE A 3 8.93 11.87 18.66
C PHE A 3 8.75 11.17 17.30
N LYS A 4 7.84 10.18 17.23
CA LYS A 4 7.28 9.72 15.96
C LYS A 4 6.67 10.95 15.30
N SER A 5 7.31 11.45 14.24
CA SER A 5 6.63 12.38 13.34
C SER A 5 5.61 11.57 12.56
N VAL A 6 4.43 11.38 13.16
CA VAL A 6 3.23 10.98 12.41
C VAL A 6 3.01 12.09 11.40
N VAL A 7 3.01 11.74 10.11
CA VAL A 7 2.86 12.72 9.04
C VAL A 7 1.57 13.51 9.31
N SER A 8 1.69 14.84 9.43
CA SER A 8 0.57 15.72 9.81
C SER A 8 -0.66 15.56 8.90
N GLU A 9 -0.44 15.17 7.65
CA GLU A 9 -1.44 14.87 6.62
C GLU A 9 -2.25 13.59 6.88
N CYS A 10 -1.80 12.69 7.77
CA CYS A 10 -2.50 11.44 8.05
C CYS A 10 -3.62 11.56 9.08
N ARG A 11 -3.84 12.74 9.69
CA ARG A 11 -4.86 12.91 10.75
C ARG A 11 -6.25 12.54 10.22
N GLN A 12 -6.97 11.72 10.99
CA GLN A 12 -8.35 11.30 10.70
C GLN A 12 -8.55 10.53 9.38
N LYS A 13 -7.50 9.92 8.83
CA LYS A 13 -7.59 9.18 7.57
C LYS A 13 -7.55 7.67 7.75
N VAL A 14 -8.61 7.00 7.34
CA VAL A 14 -8.69 5.55 7.33
C VAL A 14 -8.27 4.99 5.97
N MET A 15 -7.27 4.10 5.93
CA MET A 15 -6.77 3.51 4.69
C MET A 15 -6.38 2.04 4.83
N ASP A 16 -6.55 1.26 3.78
CA ASP A 16 -6.03 -0.11 3.71
C ASP A 16 -4.88 -0.11 2.68
N ILE A 17 -3.67 -0.49 3.11
CA ILE A 17 -2.47 -0.53 2.26
C ILE A 17 -2.06 -1.98 2.05
N PHE A 18 -2.03 -2.42 0.80
CA PHE A 18 -1.51 -3.72 0.40
C PHE A 18 -0.15 -3.55 -0.27
N PHE A 19 0.89 -4.28 0.15
CA PHE A 19 2.15 -4.33 -0.60
C PHE A 19 2.24 -5.59 -1.44
N LEU A 20 2.47 -5.40 -2.73
CA LEU A 20 2.61 -6.45 -3.72
C LEU A 20 4.10 -6.53 -4.06
N LEU A 21 4.79 -7.48 -3.44
CA LEU A 21 6.22 -7.68 -3.66
C LEU A 21 6.42 -8.56 -4.88
N ASP A 22 7.09 -8.03 -5.90
CA ASP A 22 7.40 -8.79 -7.08
C ASP A 22 8.46 -9.85 -6.77
N SER A 23 8.22 -11.07 -7.25
CA SER A 23 9.18 -12.17 -7.20
C SER A 23 9.20 -12.91 -8.54
N SER A 24 8.96 -12.17 -9.63
CA SER A 24 9.13 -12.63 -11.00
C SER A 24 10.60 -13.00 -11.29
N ASN A 25 10.83 -13.62 -12.45
CA ASN A 25 12.15 -14.18 -12.79
C ASN A 25 13.27 -13.14 -12.94
N SER A 26 12.94 -11.86 -13.12
CA SER A 26 13.92 -10.77 -13.23
C SER A 26 14.37 -10.22 -11.87
N ILE A 27 13.61 -10.50 -10.82
CA ILE A 27 13.96 -10.13 -9.45
C ILE A 27 15.02 -11.09 -8.93
N TRP A 28 16.04 -10.57 -8.26
CA TRP A 28 17.05 -11.35 -7.55
C TRP A 28 16.75 -11.33 -6.05
N ILE A 29 17.25 -12.32 -5.31
CA ILE A 29 16.98 -12.44 -3.86
C ILE A 29 17.48 -11.22 -3.08
N GLU A 30 18.56 -10.58 -3.54
CA GLU A 30 19.11 -9.35 -2.98
C GLU A 30 18.08 -8.21 -3.07
N TYR A 31 17.49 -8.01 -4.24
CA TYR A 31 16.43 -7.01 -4.46
C TYR A 31 15.18 -7.34 -3.67
N TYR A 32 14.79 -8.61 -3.57
CA TYR A 32 13.65 -9.00 -2.75
C TYR A 32 13.88 -8.70 -1.25
N LYS A 33 15.10 -8.88 -0.74
CA LYS A 33 15.47 -8.45 0.62
C LYS A 33 15.37 -6.93 0.79
N GLU A 34 15.78 -6.15 -0.21
CA GLU A 34 15.59 -4.70 -0.22
C GLU A 34 14.10 -4.32 -0.19
N MET A 35 13.24 -5.03 -0.92
CA MET A 35 11.79 -4.83 -0.87
C MET A 35 11.24 -5.07 0.55
N LEU A 36 11.64 -6.17 1.21
CA LEU A 36 11.22 -6.44 2.59
C LEU A 36 11.67 -5.32 3.55
N GLN A 37 12.91 -4.87 3.41
CA GLN A 37 13.43 -3.76 4.23
C GLN A 37 12.68 -2.45 3.96
N PHE A 38 12.37 -2.16 2.69
CA PHE A 38 11.53 -1.03 2.30
C PHE A 38 10.16 -1.06 2.97
N VAL A 39 9.46 -2.21 2.95
CA VAL A 39 8.16 -2.36 3.63
C VAL A 39 8.30 -2.10 5.13
N ARG A 40 9.33 -2.66 5.79
CA ARG A 40 9.58 -2.40 7.22
C ARG A 40 9.75 -0.91 7.51
N ASP A 41 10.49 -0.21 6.67
CA ASP A 41 10.77 1.22 6.88
C ASP A 41 9.56 2.11 6.61
N VAL A 42 8.66 1.72 5.71
CA VAL A 42 7.34 2.35 5.55
C VAL A 42 6.48 2.08 6.79
N VAL A 43 6.36 0.82 7.22
CA VAL A 43 5.53 0.42 8.36
C VAL A 43 5.91 1.16 9.64
N LYS A 44 7.21 1.34 9.93
CA LYS A 44 7.69 2.11 11.10
C LYS A 44 7.11 3.53 11.18
N ARG A 45 6.75 4.10 10.02
CA ARG A 45 6.25 5.48 9.87
C ARG A 45 4.72 5.56 9.82
N LEU A 46 4.05 4.42 9.70
CA LEU A 46 2.59 4.33 9.73
C LEU A 46 2.10 4.13 11.16
N ASP A 47 0.87 4.56 11.43
CA ASP A 47 0.15 4.17 12.63
C ASP A 47 -0.60 2.87 12.36
N ILE A 48 -0.29 1.82 13.13
CA ILE A 48 -0.76 0.44 12.94
C ILE A 48 -1.52 0.02 14.19
N GLY A 49 -2.76 -0.44 14.03
CA GLY A 49 -3.64 -0.88 15.12
C GLY A 49 -4.85 0.04 15.34
N ASP A 50 -5.78 -0.37 16.21
CA ASP A 50 -7.02 0.36 16.59
C ASP A 50 -6.83 1.30 17.80
N THR A 51 -5.58 1.66 18.16
CA THR A 51 -5.31 2.48 19.36
C THR A 51 -5.63 3.96 19.15
N SER A 52 -6.81 4.32 19.64
CA SER A 52 -7.42 5.64 19.89
C SER A 52 -6.48 6.82 20.12
N LEU A 53 -6.57 7.83 19.24
CA LEU A 53 -6.70 9.29 19.51
C LEU A 53 -6.61 10.14 18.22
N SER A 54 -6.26 9.54 17.08
CA SER A 54 -6.42 10.12 15.74
C SER A 54 -6.82 8.99 14.81
N ALA A 55 -7.97 9.10 14.12
CA ALA A 55 -8.61 8.01 13.36
C ALA A 55 -7.82 7.61 12.10
N THR A 56 -6.63 7.04 12.29
CA THR A 56 -5.73 6.57 11.23
C THR A 56 -5.40 5.11 11.49
N THR A 57 -6.20 4.23 10.89
CA THR A 57 -5.99 2.79 10.99
C THR A 57 -5.51 2.32 9.63
N THR A 58 -4.31 1.73 9.57
CA THR A 58 -3.77 1.12 8.35
C THR A 58 -3.81 -0.39 8.47
N ARG A 59 -4.56 -1.08 7.60
CA ARG A 59 -4.46 -2.54 7.47
C ARG A 59 -3.36 -2.85 6.46
N LEU A 60 -2.41 -3.70 6.86
CA LEU A 60 -1.33 -4.18 6.01
C LEU A 60 -1.64 -5.60 5.54
N VAL A 61 -1.53 -5.86 4.24
CA VAL A 61 -1.49 -7.23 3.76
C VAL A 61 -0.34 -7.35 2.74
N LEU A 62 0.45 -8.41 2.90
CA LEU A 62 1.65 -8.70 2.13
C LEU A 62 1.46 -10.01 1.39
N TRP A 63 2.04 -10.17 0.20
CA TRP A 63 1.98 -11.41 -0.57
C TRP A 63 3.37 -12.08 -0.68
N PRO A 64 3.50 -13.43 -0.58
CA PRO A 64 2.47 -14.47 -0.33
C PRO A 64 1.72 -14.25 1.00
N PRO A 65 0.43 -14.65 1.11
CA PRO A 65 -0.56 -13.91 1.88
C PRO A 65 -0.27 -13.93 3.38
N LEU A 66 0.30 -12.85 3.88
CA LEU A 66 0.41 -12.53 5.30
C LEU A 66 -0.68 -11.51 5.63
N ARG A 67 -1.79 -12.02 6.17
CA ARG A 67 -2.95 -11.21 6.57
C ARG A 67 -2.70 -10.63 7.96
N LEU A 68 -2.22 -9.39 8.02
CA LEU A 68 -2.10 -8.69 9.30
C LEU A 68 -3.42 -7.96 9.57
N ASN A 69 -4.08 -8.36 10.64
CA ASN A 69 -5.36 -7.77 11.08
C ASN A 69 -5.14 -6.76 12.23
N ARG A 70 -6.21 -6.11 12.65
CA ARG A 70 -6.21 -4.97 13.59
C ARG A 70 -5.68 -5.27 15.00
N SER A 71 -5.58 -6.54 15.37
CA SER A 71 -5.06 -6.97 16.67
C SER A 71 -3.53 -6.98 16.76
N HIS A 72 -2.82 -6.80 15.65
CA HIS A 72 -1.36 -6.75 15.67
C HIS A 72 -0.85 -5.35 15.98
N SER A 73 0.04 -5.26 16.95
CA SER A 73 0.89 -4.10 17.19
C SER A 73 1.84 -3.87 16.01
N GLN A 74 2.34 -2.64 15.88
CA GLN A 74 3.37 -2.33 14.88
C GLN A 74 4.62 -3.24 15.02
N SER A 75 4.97 -3.64 16.24
CA SER A 75 6.10 -4.57 16.47
C SER A 75 5.82 -5.94 15.86
N GLU A 76 4.64 -6.52 16.12
CA GLU A 76 4.27 -7.83 15.56
C GLU A 76 4.20 -7.78 14.03
N VAL A 77 3.68 -6.70 13.47
CA VAL A 77 3.73 -6.46 12.02
C VAL A 77 5.17 -6.44 11.52
N LEU A 78 6.07 -5.69 12.17
CA LEU A 78 7.48 -5.64 11.78
C LEU A 78 8.13 -7.01 11.89
N ASP A 79 7.92 -7.75 12.98
CA ASP A 79 8.52 -9.08 13.18
C ASP A 79 8.04 -10.08 12.13
N SER A 80 6.82 -9.90 11.63
CA SER A 80 6.25 -10.74 10.58
C SER A 80 6.86 -10.49 9.18
N ILE A 81 7.46 -9.32 8.92
CA ILE A 81 8.08 -8.97 7.63
C ILE A 81 9.50 -9.54 7.56
N ASN A 82 9.59 -10.79 7.14
CA ASN A 82 10.84 -11.54 6.99
C ASN A 82 10.71 -12.64 5.91
N LEU A 83 11.82 -13.25 5.51
CA LEU A 83 11.86 -14.29 4.47
C LEU A 83 11.15 -15.60 4.85
N THR A 84 10.94 -15.87 6.15
CA THR A 84 10.22 -17.07 6.59
C THR A 84 8.72 -16.93 6.28
N ASN A 85 8.15 -15.76 6.57
CA ASN A 85 6.72 -15.49 6.36
C ASN A 85 6.41 -15.01 4.94
N LEU A 86 7.37 -14.34 4.30
CA LEU A 86 7.27 -13.84 2.93
C LEU A 86 8.40 -14.43 2.08
N PRO A 87 8.38 -15.76 1.83
CA PRO A 87 9.45 -16.43 1.12
C PRO A 87 9.60 -15.90 -0.30
N TYR A 88 10.84 -15.66 -0.69
CA TYR A 88 11.20 -15.40 -2.06
C TYR A 88 10.93 -16.63 -2.92
N ARG A 89 9.94 -16.54 -3.82
CA ARG A 89 9.55 -17.61 -4.74
C ARG A 89 9.61 -17.07 -6.16
N THR A 90 10.57 -17.56 -6.95
CA THR A 90 10.75 -17.10 -8.34
C THR A 90 9.55 -17.52 -9.20
N GLY A 91 9.25 -16.73 -10.23
CA GLY A 91 8.23 -17.07 -11.22
C GLY A 91 6.80 -16.63 -10.89
N ASN A 92 6.59 -15.90 -9.78
CA ASN A 92 5.33 -15.22 -9.55
C ASN A 92 5.12 -14.09 -10.56
N ARG A 93 3.86 -13.75 -10.82
CA ARG A 93 3.49 -12.83 -11.90
C ARG A 93 2.73 -11.63 -11.34
N THR A 94 3.16 -10.42 -11.67
CA THR A 94 2.58 -9.16 -11.14
C THR A 94 1.07 -9.06 -11.34
N ASN A 95 0.54 -9.54 -12.46
CA ASN A 95 -0.91 -9.59 -12.71
C ASN A 95 -1.67 -10.46 -11.70
N THR A 96 -1.08 -11.58 -11.27
CA THR A 96 -1.72 -12.47 -10.29
C THR A 96 -1.81 -11.84 -8.90
N HIS A 97 -0.84 -10.99 -8.54
CA HIS A 97 -0.90 -10.23 -7.29
C HIS A 97 -2.02 -9.19 -7.33
N LEU A 98 -2.09 -8.38 -8.40
CA LEU A 98 -3.15 -7.38 -8.57
C LEU A 98 -4.54 -8.02 -8.49
N ARG A 99 -4.74 -9.11 -9.26
CA ARG A 99 -5.98 -9.87 -9.26
C ARG A 99 -6.30 -10.46 -7.88
N TYR A 100 -5.32 -11.04 -7.20
CA TYR A 100 -5.54 -11.63 -5.87
C TYR A 100 -6.06 -10.60 -4.88
N VAL A 101 -5.42 -9.42 -4.83
CA VAL A 101 -5.85 -8.34 -3.93
C VAL A 101 -7.27 -7.89 -4.25
N ARG A 102 -7.56 -7.69 -5.54
CA ARG A 102 -8.86 -7.26 -6.02
C ARG A 102 -9.98 -8.25 -5.67
N GLU A 103 -9.75 -9.55 -5.91
CA GLU A 103 -10.81 -10.57 -5.82
C GLU A 103 -10.88 -11.30 -4.46
N ASN A 104 -9.83 -11.30 -3.64
CA ASN A 104 -9.73 -12.20 -2.47
C ASN A 104 -9.43 -11.49 -1.14
N VAL A 105 -9.34 -10.17 -1.14
CA VAL A 105 -9.05 -9.38 0.07
C VAL A 105 -10.26 -8.52 0.40
N GLU A 106 -10.73 -8.64 1.64
CA GLU A 106 -11.78 -7.77 2.16
C GLU A 106 -11.18 -6.44 2.58
N PHE A 107 -11.70 -5.37 1.99
CA PHE A 107 -11.41 -3.99 2.36
C PHE A 107 -12.50 -3.46 3.26
N ARG A 108 -12.13 -2.56 4.17
CA ARG A 108 -13.12 -1.86 5.00
C ARG A 108 -14.02 -0.98 4.14
N SER A 109 -15.27 -0.81 4.55
CA SER A 109 -16.14 0.20 3.95
C SER A 109 -15.60 1.60 4.22
N CYS A 110 -15.77 2.51 3.26
CA CYS A 110 -15.43 3.93 3.43
C CYS A 110 -13.95 4.22 3.76
N VAL A 111 -13.02 3.47 3.15
CA VAL A 111 -11.58 3.68 3.35
C VAL A 111 -10.87 3.97 2.03
N THR A 112 -9.72 4.63 2.11
CA THR A 112 -8.82 4.74 0.95
C THR A 112 -8.14 3.39 0.71
N LYS A 113 -8.37 2.77 -0.45
CA LYS A 113 -7.71 1.53 -0.86
C LYS A 113 -6.41 1.84 -1.60
N VAL A 114 -5.29 1.35 -1.07
CA VAL A 114 -3.96 1.59 -1.61
C VAL A 114 -3.26 0.27 -1.91
N MET A 115 -2.74 0.13 -3.12
CA MET A 115 -1.78 -0.91 -3.49
C MET A 115 -0.40 -0.27 -3.67
N VAL A 116 0.64 -0.91 -3.15
CA VAL A 116 2.04 -0.54 -3.37
C VAL A 116 2.72 -1.72 -4.04
N VAL A 117 2.89 -1.62 -5.37
CA VAL A 117 3.60 -2.62 -6.16
C VAL A 117 5.09 -2.30 -6.10
N VAL A 118 5.90 -3.22 -5.58
CA VAL A 118 7.36 -3.08 -5.56
C VAL A 118 7.93 -4.04 -6.59
N SER A 119 8.39 -3.51 -7.71
CA SER A 119 8.74 -4.27 -8.91
C SER A 119 9.80 -3.53 -9.71
N ASP A 120 10.53 -4.24 -10.56
CA ASP A 120 11.42 -3.65 -11.56
C ASP A 120 10.64 -3.15 -12.81
N GLY A 121 9.32 -3.35 -12.86
CA GLY A 121 8.46 -2.95 -13.97
C GLY A 121 8.48 -3.92 -15.15
N GLY A 122 9.35 -4.93 -15.11
CA GLY A 122 9.40 -5.99 -16.11
C GLY A 122 8.26 -6.98 -15.89
N SER A 123 7.46 -7.22 -16.92
CA SER A 123 6.45 -8.28 -16.90
C SER A 123 6.52 -9.09 -18.17
N SER A 124 6.60 -10.42 -18.06
CA SER A 124 6.45 -11.32 -19.21
C SER A 124 5.01 -11.39 -19.73
N GLN A 125 4.06 -10.71 -19.09
CA GLN A 125 2.65 -10.64 -19.48
C GLN A 125 2.14 -9.19 -19.36
N GLN A 126 2.80 -8.25 -20.05
CA GLN A 126 2.50 -6.82 -19.94
C GLN A 126 1.00 -6.50 -20.13
N ASP A 127 0.35 -7.09 -21.14
CA ASP A 127 -1.08 -6.85 -21.40
C ASP A 127 -1.99 -7.30 -20.26
N SER A 128 -1.77 -8.51 -19.73
CA SER A 128 -2.52 -9.03 -18.60
C SER A 128 -2.27 -8.22 -17.33
N THR A 129 -1.03 -7.76 -17.12
CA THR A 129 -0.67 -6.89 -16.00
C THR A 129 -1.37 -5.53 -16.10
N ALA A 130 -1.34 -4.90 -17.27
CA ALA A 130 -2.04 -3.64 -17.52
C ALA A 130 -3.55 -3.79 -17.36
N ARG A 131 -4.13 -4.91 -17.82
CA ARG A 131 -5.56 -5.19 -17.64
C ARG A 131 -5.96 -5.32 -16.18
N GLU A 132 -5.22 -6.09 -15.37
CA GLU A 132 -5.55 -6.21 -13.94
C GLU A 132 -5.30 -4.90 -13.17
N ALA A 133 -4.33 -4.08 -13.59
CA ALA A 133 -4.14 -2.74 -13.03
C ALA A 133 -5.31 -1.81 -13.37
N GLN A 134 -5.80 -1.84 -14.61
CA GLN A 134 -6.99 -1.08 -15.01
C GLN A 134 -8.22 -1.50 -14.20
N LEU A 135 -8.45 -2.81 -14.03
CA LEU A 135 -9.55 -3.31 -13.19
C LEU A 135 -9.40 -2.85 -11.73
N ALA A 136 -8.18 -2.80 -11.20
CA ALA A 136 -7.96 -2.23 -9.87
C ALA A 136 -8.30 -0.74 -9.83
N HIS A 137 -7.96 0.05 -10.86
CA HIS A 137 -8.35 1.46 -10.93
C HIS A 137 -9.86 1.65 -11.04
N ASP A 138 -10.54 0.84 -11.84
CA ASP A 138 -12.00 0.86 -11.99
C ASP A 138 -12.71 0.48 -10.69
N GLU A 139 -12.03 -0.28 -9.83
CA GLU A 139 -12.45 -0.60 -8.46
C GLU A 139 -11.86 0.37 -7.41
N ASP A 140 -11.52 1.61 -7.76
CA ASP A 140 -11.12 2.67 -6.83
C ASP A 140 -9.81 2.42 -6.05
N PHE A 141 -8.94 1.54 -6.52
CA PHE A 141 -7.61 1.37 -5.95
C PHE A 141 -6.63 2.46 -6.42
N ASN A 142 -5.95 3.05 -5.45
CA ASN A 142 -4.78 3.90 -5.68
C ASN A 142 -3.53 3.02 -5.73
N VAL A 143 -2.88 2.93 -6.88
CA VAL A 143 -1.74 2.03 -7.09
C VAL A 143 -0.45 2.83 -7.22
N PHE A 144 0.41 2.74 -6.20
CA PHE A 144 1.79 3.18 -6.27
C PHE A 144 2.67 2.09 -6.86
N VAL A 145 3.66 2.48 -7.65
CA VAL A 145 4.71 1.57 -8.15
C VAL A 145 6.07 2.08 -7.69
N VAL A 146 6.80 1.22 -7.00
CA VAL A 146 8.14 1.48 -6.47
C VAL A 146 9.13 0.61 -7.23
N GLY A 147 10.03 1.26 -7.94
CA GLY A 147 11.08 0.62 -8.72
C GLY A 147 12.16 0.02 -7.82
N VAL A 148 12.58 -1.20 -8.10
CA VAL A 148 13.68 -1.88 -7.38
C VAL A 148 14.63 -2.56 -8.36
N GLY A 149 15.86 -2.81 -7.92
CA GLY A 149 16.91 -3.34 -8.78
C GLY A 149 17.43 -2.33 -9.79
N HIS A 150 18.38 -2.76 -10.63
CA HIS A 150 19.04 -1.86 -11.59
C HIS A 150 18.20 -1.59 -12.85
N TYR A 151 17.50 -2.60 -13.36
CA TYR A 151 16.75 -2.52 -14.61
C TYR A 151 15.30 -2.16 -14.32
N ARG A 152 14.97 -0.87 -14.28
CA ARG A 152 13.61 -0.39 -14.00
C ARG A 152 12.89 0.02 -15.28
N GLU A 153 11.97 -0.82 -15.75
CA GLU A 153 11.22 -0.61 -16.99
C GLU A 153 10.04 0.36 -16.78
N GLU A 154 10.26 1.64 -17.07
CA GLU A 154 9.28 2.68 -16.77
C GLU A 154 7.95 2.52 -17.52
N SER A 155 7.95 1.98 -18.74
CA SER A 155 6.73 1.68 -19.50
C SER A 155 5.82 0.72 -18.74
N GLY A 156 6.37 -0.36 -18.20
CA GLY A 156 5.62 -1.32 -17.39
C GLY A 156 5.11 -0.71 -16.09
N MET A 157 5.92 0.11 -15.41
CA MET A 157 5.49 0.83 -14.22
C MET A 157 4.31 1.78 -14.52
N ARG A 158 4.36 2.51 -15.65
CA ARG A 158 3.30 3.44 -16.09
C ARG A 158 2.00 2.75 -16.46
N ALA A 159 2.06 1.48 -16.87
CA ALA A 159 0.89 0.66 -17.16
C ALA A 159 0.19 0.15 -15.89
N ILE A 160 0.87 0.18 -14.74
CA ILE A 160 0.34 -0.29 -13.45
C ILE A 160 -0.08 0.87 -12.54
N ALA A 161 0.70 1.96 -12.54
CA ALA A 161 0.52 3.06 -11.59
C ALA A 161 -0.71 3.91 -11.92
N SER A 162 -1.37 4.38 -10.84
CA SER A 162 -2.39 5.42 -10.94
C SER A 162 -1.80 6.74 -11.48
N LYS A 163 -2.67 7.66 -11.91
CA LYS A 163 -2.27 8.97 -12.46
C LYS A 163 -2.42 10.11 -11.44
N PRO A 164 -1.59 11.17 -11.52
CA PRO A 164 -0.48 11.36 -12.47
C PRO A 164 0.78 10.58 -12.07
N ASN A 165 1.60 10.20 -13.06
CA ASN A 165 2.74 9.29 -12.86
C ASN A 165 3.77 9.80 -11.85
N ASP A 166 4.04 11.10 -11.80
CA ASP A 166 4.99 11.74 -10.88
C ASP A 166 4.59 11.60 -9.39
N ARG A 167 3.29 11.43 -9.12
CA ARG A 167 2.78 11.12 -7.77
C ARG A 167 2.89 9.64 -7.43
N PHE A 168 2.61 8.74 -8.38
CA PHE A 168 2.41 7.32 -8.10
C PHE A 168 3.59 6.42 -8.46
N ILE A 169 4.57 6.93 -9.22
CA ILE A 169 5.76 6.17 -9.62
C ILE A 169 6.98 6.69 -8.86
N PHE A 170 7.71 5.78 -8.24
CA PHE A 170 9.01 6.02 -7.63
C PHE A 170 10.08 5.21 -8.38
N ASN A 171 10.66 5.80 -9.43
CA ASN A 171 11.76 5.20 -10.18
C ASN A 171 13.11 5.77 -9.71
N THR A 172 13.59 5.30 -8.55
CA THR A 172 14.85 5.75 -7.94
C THR A 172 15.55 4.58 -7.24
N PRO A 173 16.90 4.53 -7.19
CA PRO A 173 17.60 3.55 -6.36
C PRO A 173 17.47 3.81 -4.86
N GLU A 174 17.05 5.00 -4.43
CA GLU A 174 17.00 5.40 -3.02
C GLU A 174 15.70 4.94 -2.32
N LEU A 175 15.52 3.64 -2.10
CA LEU A 175 14.30 3.11 -1.44
C LEU A 175 14.03 3.70 -0.05
N SER A 176 15.07 4.05 0.71
CA SER A 176 14.94 4.68 2.02
C SER A 176 14.26 6.06 1.95
N LYS A 177 14.51 6.81 0.88
CA LYS A 177 13.85 8.10 0.58
C LYS A 177 12.41 7.89 0.14
N VAL A 178 12.15 6.85 -0.65
CA VAL A 178 10.76 6.48 -1.00
C VAL A 178 9.98 6.12 0.26
N ALA A 179 10.58 5.36 1.18
CA ALA A 179 9.95 4.95 2.43
C ALA A 179 9.56 6.14 3.33
N SER A 180 10.28 7.26 3.26
CA SER A 180 9.92 8.48 4.01
C SER A 180 8.82 9.30 3.33
N ILE A 181 8.71 9.26 2.00
CA ILE A 181 7.75 10.06 1.21
C ILE A 181 6.40 9.36 1.05
N LEU A 182 6.40 8.04 0.81
CA LEU A 182 5.21 7.28 0.46
C LEU A 182 4.07 7.42 1.48
N PRO A 183 4.30 7.32 2.82
CA PRO A 183 3.25 7.50 3.81
C PRO A 183 2.50 8.84 3.66
N GLY A 184 3.23 9.94 3.48
CA GLY A 184 2.60 11.26 3.29
C GLY A 184 1.81 11.34 1.98
N ARG A 185 2.37 10.82 0.89
CA ARG A 185 1.63 10.76 -0.40
C ARG A 185 0.37 9.90 -0.31
N ALA A 186 0.42 8.77 0.39
CA ALA A 186 -0.76 7.95 0.63
C ALA A 186 -1.78 8.70 1.51
N CYS A 187 -1.32 9.46 2.49
CA CYS A 187 -2.18 10.26 3.36
C CYS A 187 -2.82 11.48 2.67
N SER A 188 -2.22 12.04 1.63
CA SER A 188 -2.84 13.11 0.84
C SER A 188 -3.83 12.65 -0.24
N LEU A 189 -4.04 11.33 -0.42
CA LEU A 189 -5.09 10.82 -1.32
C LEU A 189 -6.50 11.24 -0.85
N SER A 190 -7.43 11.47 -1.77
CA SER A 190 -8.82 11.71 -1.38
C SER A 190 -9.49 10.39 -0.95
N THR A 191 -10.24 10.40 0.15
CA THR A 191 -11.15 9.29 0.45
C THR A 191 -12.33 9.38 -0.50
N ILE A 192 -12.66 8.30 -1.20
CA ILE A 192 -13.82 8.27 -2.09
C ILE A 192 -15.08 8.13 -1.21
N PHE A 193 -15.79 9.24 -1.04
CA PHE A 193 -16.96 9.37 -0.16
C PHE A 193 -18.31 9.10 -0.84
N LEU A 194 -18.34 8.69 -2.11
CA LEU A 194 -19.54 8.64 -2.96
C LEU A 194 -20.69 7.73 -2.46
N GLY A 195 -20.54 7.02 -1.33
CA GLY A 195 -21.62 6.29 -0.65
C GLY A 195 -21.58 6.32 0.88
N CYS A 196 -20.82 7.24 1.50
CA CYS A 196 -20.52 7.19 2.94
C CYS A 196 -21.26 8.22 3.80
N ILE A 197 -22.23 8.96 3.25
CA ILE A 197 -23.12 9.80 4.06
C ILE A 197 -24.31 8.94 4.51
N SER A 198 -24.25 8.45 5.75
CA SER A 198 -25.46 8.21 6.54
C SER A 198 -25.19 8.50 8.02
N SER A 199 -26.03 9.39 8.56
CA SER A 199 -26.21 9.78 9.97
C SER A 199 -25.01 10.39 10.71
N ALA A 200 -24.71 11.65 10.38
CA ALA A 200 -24.18 12.59 11.38
C ALA A 200 -24.87 13.94 11.19
N THR A 201 -26.18 13.98 11.40
CA THR A 201 -26.84 15.23 11.81
C THR A 201 -26.68 15.32 13.33
N PRO A 202 -25.96 16.31 13.88
CA PRO A 202 -26.11 16.63 15.28
C PRO A 202 -27.53 17.18 15.45
N SER A 203 -28.35 16.50 16.25
CA SER A 203 -29.54 17.13 16.81
C SER A 203 -29.06 18.33 17.63
N LEU A 204 -29.37 19.53 17.14
CA LEU A 204 -29.34 20.74 17.95
C LEU A 204 -30.48 20.60 18.96
N ASP A 205 -30.16 20.08 20.15
CA ASP A 205 -30.98 20.29 21.33
C ASP A 205 -30.86 21.78 21.69
N LEU A 206 -31.87 22.55 21.26
CA LEU A 206 -32.12 23.89 21.78
C LEU A 206 -32.89 23.72 23.10
N ASP A 207 -32.14 23.58 24.18
CA ASP A 207 -32.63 23.98 25.50
C ASP A 207 -32.66 25.50 25.52
N VAL A 208 -33.86 26.07 25.55
CA VAL A 208 -34.12 27.45 25.95
C VAL A 208 -35.10 27.39 27.11
N ASP A 209 -34.64 27.93 28.24
CA ASP A 209 -35.33 28.10 29.53
C ASP A 209 -36.78 28.62 29.44
#